data_AF-A0A150VVI1-F1
#
_entry.id   AF-A0A150VVI1-F1
#
_cell.length_a   1.000
_cell.length_b   1.000
_cell.length_c   1.000
_cell.angle_alpha   90.00
_cell.angle_beta   90.00
_cell.angle_gamma   90.00
#
_symmetry.space_group_name_H-M   'P 1'
#
loop_
_entity.id
_entity.type
_entity.pdbx_description
1 polymer ?
#
loop_
_entity_poly.entity_id
_entity_poly.type
_entity_poly.pdbx_seq_one_letter_code
_entity_poly.pdbx_strand_id
1 'polypeptide(L)'
;MRDVIARALSWAFSILAPRRPGRHTAEFLTRQAEPVRTEPVRTDPWSKPWPTPTPEHVRARYAPLRGEDVALTRPYCRMGEAVDLGPICERRRAAVLATLGVDWPYGYDGDHFEALAAAAGAVPA
;
A
#
# COMPACT_ATOMS: atom_id res chain seq x y z
N MET A 1 12.11 -41.53 0.82
CA MET A 1 11.65 -41.33 -0.57
C MET A 1 11.31 -39.87 -0.85
N ARG A 2 10.51 -39.20 -0.01
CA ARG A 2 10.16 -37.78 -0.13
C ARG A 2 11.37 -36.83 -0.16
N ASP A 3 12.41 -37.12 0.62
CA ASP A 3 13.63 -36.28 0.65
C ASP A 3 14.45 -36.33 -0.63
N VAL A 4 14.43 -37.48 -1.32
CA VAL A 4 15.13 -37.65 -2.60
C VAL A 4 14.42 -36.84 -3.68
N ILE A 5 13.09 -36.86 -3.68
CA ILE A 5 12.26 -36.06 -4.58
C ILE A 5 12.48 -34.56 -4.31
N ALA A 6 12.46 -34.13 -3.05
CA ALA A 6 12.68 -32.73 -2.68
C ALA A 6 14.07 -32.23 -3.10
N ARG A 7 15.12 -33.05 -2.93
CA ARG A 7 16.48 -32.73 -3.38
C ARG A 7 16.58 -32.65 -4.90
N ALA A 8 15.98 -33.61 -5.61
CA ALA A 8 15.97 -33.61 -7.07
C ALA A 8 15.24 -32.37 -7.64
N LEU A 9 14.09 -32.01 -7.08
CA LEU A 9 13.35 -30.81 -7.46
C LEU A 9 14.14 -29.54 -7.15
N SER A 10 14.74 -29.42 -5.96
CA SER A 10 15.56 -28.25 -5.60
C SER A 10 16.75 -28.09 -6.54
N TRP A 11 17.36 -29.20 -6.96
CA TRP A 11 18.47 -29.18 -7.92
C TRP A 11 17.98 -28.75 -9.32
N ALA A 12 16.88 -29.32 -9.81
CA ALA A 12 16.28 -28.94 -11.08
C ALA A 12 15.88 -27.45 -11.11
N PHE A 13 15.26 -26.93 -10.04
CA PHE A 13 14.89 -25.52 -9.93
C PHE A 13 16.10 -24.59 -9.86
N SER A 14 17.22 -25.02 -9.26
CA SER A 14 18.44 -24.21 -9.19
C SER A 14 19.09 -24.04 -10.57
N ILE A 15 18.87 -24.98 -11.50
CA ILE A 15 19.34 -24.92 -12.89
C ILE A 15 18.36 -24.12 -13.77
N LEU A 16 17.05 -24.40 -13.66
CA LEU A 16 16.03 -23.79 -14.52
C LEU A 16 15.74 -22.33 -14.17
N ALA A 17 15.89 -21.94 -12.91
CA ALA A 17 15.64 -20.58 -12.42
C ALA A 17 16.82 -20.15 -11.53
N PRO A 18 17.97 -19.74 -12.13
CA PRO A 18 19.11 -19.28 -11.35
C PRO A 18 18.64 -18.13 -10.46
N ARG A 19 18.69 -18.35 -9.14
CA ARG A 19 18.27 -17.36 -8.15
C ARG A 19 19.19 -16.17 -8.28
N ARG A 20 18.71 -15.11 -8.95
CA ARG A 20 19.43 -13.84 -8.98
C ARG A 20 19.42 -13.27 -7.57
N PRO A 21 20.55 -12.74 -7.07
CA PRO A 21 20.56 -12.04 -5.80
C PRO A 21 19.55 -10.90 -5.88
N GLY A 22 18.54 -10.95 -5.01
CA GLY A 22 17.53 -9.90 -4.88
C GLY A 22 18.16 -8.59 -4.39
N ARG A 23 17.41 -7.49 -4.51
CA ARG A 23 17.88 -6.13 -4.16
C ARG A 23 18.28 -5.92 -2.70
N HIS A 24 17.93 -6.87 -1.82
CA HIS A 24 18.25 -6.86 -0.39
C HIS A 24 19.31 -7.88 0.00
N THR A 25 19.87 -8.60 -0.97
CA THR A 25 20.92 -9.60 -0.70
C THR A 25 22.25 -8.87 -0.50
N ALA A 26 23.08 -9.36 0.41
CA ALA A 26 24.41 -8.79 0.69
C ALA A 26 25.25 -8.63 -0.60
N GLU A 27 25.20 -9.61 -1.52
CA GLU A 27 25.87 -9.56 -2.82
C GLU A 27 25.42 -8.39 -3.71
N PHE A 28 24.15 -7.99 -3.63
CA PHE A 28 23.64 -6.85 -4.39
C PHE A 28 24.15 -5.53 -3.80
N LEU A 29 24.18 -5.45 -2.46
CA LEU A 29 24.65 -4.27 -1.73
C LEU A 29 26.16 -4.07 -1.85
N THR A 30 26.95 -5.14 -1.82
CA THR A 30 28.41 -5.07 -2.00
C THR A 30 28.77 -4.64 -3.42
N ARG A 31 27.99 -5.04 -4.43
CA ARG A 31 28.16 -4.55 -5.81
C ARG A 31 27.75 -3.08 -5.97
N GLN A 32 26.85 -2.58 -5.13
CA GLN A 32 26.41 -1.17 -5.13
C GLN A 32 27.28 -0.24 -4.28
N ALA A 33 28.27 -0.76 -3.55
CA ALA A 33 29.24 0.10 -2.88
C ALA A 33 29.98 0.92 -3.95
N GLU A 34 29.57 2.19 -4.11
CA GLU A 34 30.12 3.13 -5.09
C GLU A 34 31.63 3.27 -4.85
N PRO A 35 32.45 3.27 -5.93
CA PRO A 35 33.84 3.67 -5.81
C PRO A 35 33.88 5.09 -5.26
N VAL A 36 34.74 5.33 -4.26
CA VAL A 36 34.97 6.66 -3.68
C VAL A 36 35.29 7.63 -4.83
N ARG A 37 34.32 8.48 -5.20
CA ARG A 37 34.49 9.48 -6.25
C ARG A 37 35.37 10.61 -5.72
N THR A 38 36.62 10.62 -6.12
CA THR A 38 37.58 11.70 -5.87
C THR A 38 37.43 12.83 -6.89
N GLU A 39 36.20 13.29 -7.15
CA GLU A 39 35.96 14.45 -8.03
C GLU A 39 35.75 15.72 -7.21
N PRO A 40 36.23 16.89 -7.67
CA PRO A 40 36.03 18.15 -6.99
C PRO A 40 34.52 18.46 -6.92
N VAL A 41 34.04 18.77 -5.72
CA VAL A 41 32.64 19.11 -5.43
C VAL A 41 32.19 20.23 -6.36
N ARG A 42 31.37 19.90 -7.37
CA ARG A 42 30.61 20.91 -8.11
C ARG A 42 29.70 21.58 -7.10
N THR A 43 29.90 22.88 -6.89
CA THR A 43 29.01 23.73 -6.10
C THR A 43 27.63 23.65 -6.73
N ASP A 44 26.73 22.94 -6.08
CA ASP A 44 25.36 22.75 -6.54
C ASP A 44 24.69 24.13 -6.69
N PRO A 45 24.08 24.49 -7.84
CA PRO A 45 23.29 25.71 -7.97
C PRO A 45 22.22 25.88 -6.87
N TRP A 46 21.77 24.77 -6.27
CA TRP A 46 20.80 24.74 -5.16
C TRP A 46 21.43 24.93 -3.77
N SER A 47 22.76 25.02 -3.67
CA SER A 47 23.46 25.29 -2.41
C SER A 47 23.46 26.77 -2.01
N LYS A 48 22.94 27.67 -2.87
CA LYS A 48 22.82 29.08 -2.55
C LYS A 48 21.66 29.28 -1.56
N PRO A 49 21.91 29.82 -0.36
CA PRO A 49 20.84 30.06 0.62
C PRO A 49 19.82 31.04 0.04
N TRP A 50 18.54 30.66 0.08
CA TRP A 50 17.45 31.48 -0.44
C TRP A 50 17.37 32.79 0.36
N PRO A 51 17.32 33.98 -0.28
CA PRO A 51 17.39 35.27 0.41
C PRO A 51 16.11 35.59 1.19
N THR A 52 14.99 35.00 0.80
CA THR A 52 13.70 35.23 1.45
C THR A 52 13.60 34.38 2.72
N PRO A 53 13.19 34.94 3.87
CA PRO A 53 12.91 34.14 5.05
C PRO A 53 11.87 33.07 4.73
N THR A 54 12.09 31.86 5.22
CA THR A 54 11.17 30.74 5.01
C THR A 54 9.80 31.09 5.56
N PRO A 55 8.72 31.02 4.75
CA PRO A 55 7.36 31.30 5.22
C PRO A 55 6.98 30.44 6.43
N GLU A 56 6.19 30.99 7.36
CA GLU A 56 5.82 30.29 8.60
C GLU A 56 5.17 28.93 8.35
N HIS A 57 4.28 28.84 7.36
CA HIS A 57 3.62 27.59 6.99
C HIS A 57 4.59 26.52 6.47
N VAL A 58 5.74 26.90 5.92
CA VAL A 58 6.80 25.97 5.51
C VAL A 58 7.60 25.51 6.73
N ARG A 59 7.93 26.43 7.64
CA ARG A 59 8.60 26.10 8.91
C ARG A 59 7.77 25.12 9.74
N ALA A 60 6.45 25.31 9.77
CA ALA A 60 5.50 24.43 10.47
C ALA A 60 5.51 22.98 9.95
N ARG A 61 5.89 22.72 8.68
CA ARG A 61 6.01 21.36 8.14
C ARG A 61 7.20 20.58 8.71
N TYR A 62 8.24 21.29 9.15
CA TYR A 62 9.43 20.71 9.76
C TYR A 62 9.36 20.65 11.28
N ALA A 63 8.29 21.21 11.87
CA ALA A 63 8.03 21.06 13.30
C ALA A 63 7.72 19.58 13.59
N PRO A 64 8.37 18.96 14.59
CA PRO A 64 8.06 17.60 14.98
C PRO A 64 6.58 17.50 15.37
N LEU A 65 5.83 16.64 14.68
CA LEU A 65 4.48 16.29 15.10
C LEU A 65 4.58 15.45 16.36
N ARG A 66 3.89 15.86 17.42
CA ARG A 66 3.72 15.02 18.60
C ARG A 66 2.59 14.04 18.34
N GLY A 67 2.74 12.81 18.81
CA GLY A 67 1.77 11.73 18.54
C GLY A 67 0.40 12.01 19.19
N GLU A 68 0.37 12.81 20.25
CA GLU A 68 -0.85 13.31 20.90
C GLU A 68 -1.59 14.38 20.08
N ASP A 69 -0.88 15.13 19.24
CA ASP A 69 -1.44 16.23 18.44
C ASP A 69 -1.96 15.76 17.07
N VAL A 70 -1.59 14.54 16.67
CA VAL A 70 -1.89 14.00 15.34
C VAL A 70 -2.32 12.54 15.47
N ALA A 71 -3.55 12.24 15.07
CA ALA A 71 -4.00 10.86 14.90
C ALA A 71 -3.08 10.15 13.90
N LEU A 72 -2.21 9.26 14.42
CA LEU A 72 -1.22 8.52 13.63
C LEU A 72 -1.91 7.42 12.82
N THR A 73 -2.51 7.79 11.68
CA THR A 73 -2.96 6.81 10.68
C THR A 73 -1.80 6.53 9.71
N ARG A 74 -1.22 5.32 9.80
CA ARG A 74 -0.25 4.81 8.80
C ARG A 74 -0.92 4.62 7.43
N PRO A 75 -0.22 4.92 6.32
CA PRO A 75 0.20 6.23 5.85
C PRO A 75 -0.78 6.76 4.77
N TYR A 76 -0.89 8.10 4.66
CA TYR A 76 -1.53 8.88 3.57
C TYR A 76 -3.00 9.28 3.63
N CYS A 77 -3.72 9.12 4.74
CA CYS A 77 -5.06 9.72 4.83
C CYS A 77 -5.09 10.78 5.93
N ARG A 78 -5.05 12.05 5.51
CA ARG A 78 -5.47 13.17 6.35
C ARG A 78 -6.93 12.89 6.72
N MET A 79 -7.20 12.68 8.00
CA MET A 79 -8.51 12.26 8.55
C MET A 79 -9.59 13.36 8.46
N GLY A 80 -9.52 14.23 7.45
CA GLY A 80 -10.57 15.17 7.05
C GLY A 80 -11.07 14.94 5.62
N GLU A 81 -10.44 14.04 4.86
CA GLU A 81 -10.81 13.63 3.49
C GLU A 81 -11.05 12.11 3.40
N ALA A 82 -11.25 11.44 4.53
CA ALA A 82 -11.68 10.05 4.54
C ALA A 82 -13.12 10.00 4.02
N VAL A 83 -13.27 9.93 2.70
CA VAL A 83 -14.48 9.49 2.02
C VAL A 83 -15.06 8.32 2.82
N ASP A 84 -16.32 8.44 3.22
CA ASP A 84 -17.07 7.52 4.06
C ASP A 84 -16.59 6.06 3.95
N LEU A 85 -15.66 5.67 4.83
CA LEU A 85 -15.10 4.32 4.85
C LEU A 85 -16.11 3.31 5.41
N GLY A 86 -17.15 3.79 6.12
CA GLY A 86 -18.23 2.97 6.66
C GLY A 86 -18.91 2.14 5.57
N PRO A 87 -19.53 2.76 4.55
CA PRO A 87 -20.14 2.07 3.41
C PRO A 87 -19.21 1.08 2.69
N ILE A 88 -17.92 1.42 2.54
CA ILE A 88 -16.94 0.53 1.89
C ILE A 88 -16.67 -0.72 2.75
N CYS A 89 -16.50 -0.54 4.06
CA CYS A 89 -16.32 -1.64 5.00
C CYS A 89 -17.57 -2.52 5.07
N GLU A 90 -18.75 -1.91 5.10
CA GLU A 90 -20.04 -2.59 5.16
C GLU A 90 -20.26 -3.47 3.91
N ARG A 91 -19.96 -2.95 2.71
CA ARG A 91 -20.03 -3.72 1.46
C ARG A 91 -19.08 -4.91 1.44
N ARG A 92 -17.85 -4.72 1.91
CA ARG A 92 -16.85 -5.81 1.98
C ARG A 92 -17.28 -6.90 2.95
N ARG A 93 -17.86 -6.53 4.09
CA ARG A 93 -18.42 -7.48 5.05
C ARG A 93 -19.55 -8.29 4.41
N ALA A 94 -20.50 -7.62 3.77
CA ALA A 94 -21.62 -8.28 3.11
C ALA A 94 -21.16 -9.30 2.05
N ALA A 95 -20.19 -8.92 1.21
CA ALA A 95 -19.62 -9.81 0.20
C ALA A 95 -18.95 -11.06 0.81
N VAL A 96 -18.21 -10.90 1.91
CA VAL A 96 -17.58 -12.04 2.62
C VAL A 96 -18.62 -12.94 3.28
N LEU A 97 -19.69 -12.37 3.84
CA LEU A 97 -20.75 -13.17 4.45
C LEU A 97 -21.56 -13.95 3.40
N ALA A 98 -21.80 -13.34 2.23
CA ALA A 98 -22.46 -14.02 1.11
C ALA A 98 -21.68 -15.24 0.61
N THR A 99 -20.33 -15.20 0.57
CA THR A 99 -19.53 -16.38 0.19
C THR A 99 -19.59 -17.52 1.21
N LEU A 100 -19.97 -17.20 2.46
CA LEU A 100 -20.24 -18.16 3.52
C LEU A 100 -21.71 -18.62 3.56
N GLY A 101 -22.54 -18.15 2.61
CA GLY A 101 -23.98 -18.44 2.58
C GLY A 101 -24.77 -17.69 3.66
N VAL A 102 -24.19 -16.67 4.28
CA VAL A 102 -24.86 -15.81 5.26
C VAL A 102 -25.38 -14.57 4.55
N ASP A 103 -26.70 -14.40 4.57
CA ASP A 103 -27.32 -13.21 4.02
C ASP A 103 -27.18 -12.05 5.02
N TRP A 104 -26.45 -11.00 4.63
CA TRP A 104 -26.20 -9.83 5.46
C TRP A 104 -27.12 -8.69 5.00
N PRO A 105 -27.87 -8.04 5.91
CA PRO A 105 -28.81 -6.96 5.55
C PRO A 105 -28.06 -5.67 5.19
N TYR A 106 -27.37 -5.70 4.06
CA TYR A 106 -26.62 -4.57 3.52
C TYR A 106 -27.57 -3.59 2.82
N GLY A 107 -27.67 -2.38 3.37
CA GLY A 107 -28.38 -1.25 2.76
C GLY A 107 -27.51 0.01 2.75
N TYR A 108 -27.83 0.94 1.86
CA TYR A 108 -27.22 2.27 1.84
C TYR A 108 -28.21 3.29 1.28
N ASP A 109 -28.04 4.57 1.63
CA ASP A 109 -28.94 5.63 1.15
C ASP A 109 -29.00 5.67 -0.39
N GLY A 110 -30.19 5.48 -0.95
CA GLY A 110 -30.41 5.37 -2.38
C GLY A 110 -30.05 4.02 -2.99
N ASP A 111 -30.06 2.94 -2.19
CA ASP A 111 -29.95 1.59 -2.75
C ASP A 111 -31.13 1.24 -3.68
N HIS A 112 -30.91 0.20 -4.48
CA HIS A 112 -31.82 -0.25 -5.53
C HIS A 112 -32.36 -1.66 -5.22
N PHE A 113 -32.13 -2.16 -4.00
CA PHE A 113 -32.46 -3.54 -3.65
C PHE A 113 -33.97 -3.77 -3.56
N GLU A 114 -34.72 -2.80 -3.04
CA GLU A 114 -36.19 -2.86 -3.04
C GLU A 114 -36.76 -2.85 -4.47
N ALA A 115 -36.22 -2.00 -5.35
CA ALA A 115 -36.64 -1.93 -6.74
C ALA A 115 -36.34 -3.25 -7.50
N LEU A 116 -35.17 -3.85 -7.25
CA LEU A 116 -34.81 -5.16 -7.79
C LEU A 116 -35.69 -6.28 -7.25
N ALA A 117 -36.01 -6.29 -5.96
CA ALA A 117 -36.90 -7.28 -5.34
C ALA A 117 -38.31 -7.19 -5.93
N ALA A 118 -38.84 -5.98 -6.12
CA ALA A 118 -40.12 -5.74 -6.77
C ALA A 118 -40.11 -6.20 -8.24
N ALA A 119 -39.03 -5.93 -8.98
CA ALA A 119 -38.89 -6.37 -10.37
C ALA A 119 -38.77 -7.90 -10.50
N ALA A 120 -38.03 -8.56 -9.60
CA ALA A 120 -37.88 -10.01 -9.58
C ALA A 120 -39.21 -10.73 -9.31
N GLY A 121 -40.06 -10.16 -8.44
CA GLY A 121 -41.41 -10.69 -8.19
C GLY A 121 -42.39 -10.48 -9.36
N ALA A 122 -42.08 -9.56 -10.29
CA ALA A 122 -42.93 -9.24 -11.43
C ALA A 122 -42.64 -10.09 -12.70
N VAL A 123 -41.61 -10.95 -12.68
CA VAL A 123 -41.33 -11.87 -13.79
C VAL A 123 -42.24 -13.10 -13.64
N PRO A 124 -43.25 -13.31 -14.51
CA PRO A 124 -44.06 -14.52 -14.48
C PRO A 124 -43.20 -15.75 -14.84
N ALA A 125 -43.47 -16.86 -14.17
CA ALA A 125 -42.78 -18.15 -14.33
C ALA A 125 -42.91 -18.74 -15.74
#